data_AF-A0A254S464-F1
#
_entry.id   AF-A0A254S464-F1
#
_cell.length_a   1.000
_cell.length_b   1.000
_cell.length_c   1.000
_cell.angle_alpha   90.00
_cell.angle_beta   90.00
_cell.angle_gamma   90.00
#
_symmetry.space_group_name_H-M   'P 1'
#
loop_
_entity.id
_entity.type
_entity.pdbx_description
1 polymer ?
#
loop_
_entity_poly.entity_id
_entity_poly.type
_entity_poly.pdbx_seq_one_letter_code
_entity_poly.pdbx_strand_id
1 'polypeptide(L)'
;MSNFGIMKKTVAFLVLGTSVLMLTSCGGGKFQKFQTSEQMNTPFNCSGLHMRNAQWHFVDDFGQTVDAIGTCKKGMKHGNFKFSINGTVVAKTKYNKDIEIKSVCMLDPKNSVSLAFCMEQTAKSNIANIEPVDAEDDSDFLDEE
;
A
#
# COMPACT_ATOMS: atom_id res chain seq x y z
N MET A 1 57.41 37.09 32.97
CA MET A 1 58.49 37.12 31.97
C MET A 1 58.82 35.69 31.57
N SER A 2 59.06 35.50 30.27
CA SER A 2 59.57 34.31 29.57
C SER A 2 58.64 33.12 29.28
N ASN A 3 58.10 33.21 28.06
CA ASN A 3 57.73 32.16 27.10
C ASN A 3 58.94 31.31 26.65
N PHE A 4 58.62 30.26 25.87
CA PHE A 4 59.41 29.34 25.01
C PHE A 4 59.50 27.92 25.58
N GLY A 5 58.83 26.90 25.02
CA GLY A 5 58.90 26.43 23.62
C GLY A 5 59.84 25.21 23.60
N ILE A 6 59.62 24.04 23.00
CA ILE A 6 59.12 23.68 21.66
C ILE A 6 58.98 22.13 21.62
N MET A 7 57.98 21.66 20.86
CA MET A 7 57.81 20.36 20.16
C MET A 7 58.66 19.12 20.53
N LYS A 8 57.96 17.99 20.73
CA LYS A 8 58.29 16.72 20.05
C LYS A 8 57.02 16.00 19.59
N LYS A 9 56.88 15.86 18.28
CA LYS A 9 55.93 14.95 17.60
C LYS A 9 56.36 13.51 17.85
N THR A 10 55.42 12.63 18.21
CA THR A 10 55.43 11.25 17.70
C THR A 10 54.02 10.69 17.67
N VAL A 11 53.57 10.38 16.46
CA VAL A 11 52.36 9.67 16.09
C VAL A 11 52.68 8.18 16.04
N ALA A 12 51.84 7.32 16.61
CA ALA A 12 51.65 5.91 16.20
C ALA A 12 50.35 5.40 16.84
N PHE A 13 49.22 5.37 16.13
CA PHE A 13 48.73 4.31 15.23
C PHE A 13 48.37 2.96 15.90
N LEU A 14 47.07 2.64 15.80
CA LEU A 14 46.43 1.32 15.65
C LEU A 14 46.73 0.21 16.67
N VAL A 15 45.71 -0.12 17.48
CA VAL A 15 45.17 -1.49 17.48
C VAL A 15 43.65 -1.43 17.49
N LEU A 16 43.08 -1.81 16.35
CA LEU A 16 41.71 -2.27 16.18
C LEU A 16 41.47 -3.47 17.10
N GLY A 17 40.52 -3.36 18.02
CA GLY A 17 40.11 -4.45 18.92
C GLY A 17 38.60 -4.52 18.98
N THR A 18 38.03 -5.27 18.05
CA THR A 18 36.63 -5.63 17.87
C THR A 18 35.94 -6.10 19.15
N SER A 19 34.86 -5.42 19.52
CA SER A 19 33.72 -6.01 20.25
C SER A 19 32.41 -5.40 19.74
N VAL A 20 32.16 -5.57 18.44
CA VAL A 20 30.79 -5.56 17.93
C VAL A 20 30.24 -6.93 18.28
N LEU A 21 29.41 -7.03 19.30
CA LEU A 21 28.42 -8.09 19.46
C LEU A 21 27.58 -7.86 20.72
N MET A 22 26.29 -8.14 20.57
CA MET A 22 25.24 -8.31 21.59
C MET A 22 24.57 -7.00 22.05
N LEU A 23 23.27 -6.74 21.86
CA LEU A 23 22.17 -7.48 21.29
C LEU A 23 21.22 -6.42 20.73
N THR A 24 20.87 -6.48 19.44
CA THR A 24 19.58 -5.94 19.01
C THR A 24 18.54 -6.70 19.82
N SER A 25 17.96 -6.07 20.84
CA SER A 25 16.81 -6.66 21.50
C SER A 25 15.74 -6.82 20.41
N CYS A 26 15.48 -8.06 20.03
CA CYS A 26 14.28 -8.46 19.31
C CYS A 26 13.09 -8.27 20.26
N GLY A 27 12.82 -7.01 20.59
CA GLY A 27 11.71 -6.60 21.44
C GLY A 27 10.43 -6.59 20.61
N GLY A 28 9.77 -7.74 20.53
CA GLY A 28 8.30 -7.84 20.53
C GLY A 28 7.49 -7.04 19.49
N GLY A 29 8.08 -6.63 18.37
CA GLY A 29 7.35 -5.96 17.31
C GLY A 29 6.64 -6.99 16.45
N LYS A 30 5.30 -6.98 16.44
CA LYS A 30 4.51 -7.65 15.39
C LYS A 30 5.15 -7.25 14.05
N PHE A 31 5.83 -8.17 13.36
CA PHE A 31 6.33 -7.91 12.01
C PHE A 31 5.13 -7.48 11.17
N GLN A 32 4.96 -6.18 10.95
CA GLN A 32 4.13 -5.69 9.87
C GLN A 32 4.78 -6.27 8.63
N LYS A 33 4.17 -7.31 8.06
CA LYS A 33 4.59 -7.77 6.73
C LYS A 33 4.39 -6.59 5.81
N PHE A 34 5.48 -6.05 5.29
CA PHE A 34 5.43 -5.09 4.20
C PHE A 34 5.25 -5.88 2.90
N GLN A 35 4.44 -5.36 1.99
CA GLN A 35 4.33 -5.93 0.65
C GLN A 35 5.60 -5.57 -0.12
N THR A 36 6.18 -6.53 -0.82
CA THR A 36 7.35 -6.29 -1.68
C THR A 36 6.93 -5.60 -2.97
N SER A 37 7.85 -4.87 -3.61
CA SER A 37 7.60 -4.26 -4.92
C SER A 37 7.21 -5.28 -5.98
N GLU A 38 7.77 -6.49 -5.94
CA GLU A 38 7.38 -7.57 -6.84
C GLU A 38 5.90 -7.92 -6.66
N GLN A 39 5.45 -8.13 -5.42
CA GLN A 39 4.05 -8.40 -5.10
C GLN A 39 3.10 -7.27 -5.51
N MET A 40 3.54 -6.01 -5.42
CA MET A 40 2.75 -4.85 -5.87
C MET A 40 2.51 -4.87 -7.38
N ASN A 41 3.41 -5.46 -8.17
CA ASN A 41 3.29 -5.53 -9.64
C ASN A 41 2.72 -6.88 -10.14
N THR A 42 2.13 -7.68 -9.23
CA THR A 42 1.42 -8.92 -9.60
C THR A 42 -0.08 -8.66 -9.81
N PRO A 43 -0.81 -9.58 -10.49
CA PRO A 43 -2.26 -9.49 -10.58
C PRO A 43 -2.92 -9.33 -9.21
N PHE A 44 -4.04 -8.59 -9.16
CA PHE A 44 -4.76 -8.22 -7.94
C PHE A 44 -5.19 -9.43 -7.08
N ASN A 45 -4.34 -9.83 -6.14
CA ASN A 45 -4.54 -10.96 -5.24
C ASN A 45 -3.89 -10.73 -3.87
N CYS A 46 -4.50 -11.28 -2.81
CA CYS A 46 -4.01 -11.16 -1.44
C CYS A 46 -3.13 -12.34 -0.99
N SER A 47 -2.77 -13.28 -1.87
CA SER A 47 -2.10 -14.52 -1.49
C SER A 47 -0.81 -14.26 -0.71
N GLY A 48 -0.69 -14.88 0.47
CA GLY A 48 0.45 -14.68 1.37
C GLY A 48 0.49 -13.33 2.12
N LEU A 49 -0.47 -12.44 1.90
CA LEU A 49 -0.55 -11.11 2.52
C LEU A 49 -1.47 -11.08 3.75
N HIS A 50 -1.07 -10.34 4.78
CA HIS A 50 -1.90 -10.03 5.95
C HIS A 50 -1.57 -8.62 6.44
N MET A 51 -2.24 -7.60 5.89
CA MET A 51 -1.97 -6.18 6.12
C MET A 51 -3.15 -5.29 5.70
N ARG A 52 -3.21 -4.05 6.23
CA ARG A 52 -4.33 -3.12 6.01
C ARG A 52 -4.24 -2.28 4.72
N ASN A 53 -3.03 -2.00 4.25
CA ASN A 53 -2.77 -1.11 3.12
C ASN A 53 -1.93 -1.85 2.06
N ALA A 54 -2.41 -3.01 1.62
CA ALA A 54 -1.83 -3.69 0.47
C ALA A 54 -2.16 -2.90 -0.80
N GLN A 55 -1.20 -2.83 -1.71
CA GLN A 55 -1.25 -2.02 -2.93
C GLN A 55 -0.91 -2.88 -4.14
N TRP A 56 -1.59 -2.63 -5.26
CA TRP A 56 -1.29 -3.28 -6.54
C TRP A 56 -1.29 -2.25 -7.66
N HIS A 57 -0.38 -2.44 -8.60
CA HIS A 57 -0.24 -1.70 -9.85
C HIS A 57 -0.28 -2.73 -10.96
N PHE A 58 -1.38 -2.80 -11.70
CA PHE A 58 -1.58 -3.83 -12.72
C PHE A 58 -2.35 -3.28 -13.93
N VAL A 59 -2.28 -4.02 -15.04
CA VAL A 59 -3.12 -3.78 -16.20
C VAL A 59 -4.31 -4.73 -16.10
N ASP A 60 -5.53 -4.19 -16.15
CA ASP A 60 -6.74 -5.01 -16.11
C ASP A 60 -7.05 -5.67 -17.47
N ASP A 61 -8.11 -6.46 -17.52
CA ASP A 61 -8.54 -7.17 -18.73
C ASP A 61 -9.00 -6.22 -19.86
N PHE A 62 -9.23 -4.94 -19.55
CA PHE A 62 -9.63 -3.90 -20.50
C PHE A 62 -8.45 -3.04 -20.97
N GLY A 63 -7.23 -3.34 -20.54
CA GLY A 63 -6.01 -2.61 -20.90
C GLY A 63 -5.81 -1.31 -20.11
N GLN A 64 -6.54 -1.10 -19.02
CA GLN A 64 -6.39 0.07 -18.16
C GLN A 64 -5.29 -0.18 -17.13
N THR A 65 -4.45 0.84 -16.86
CA THR A 65 -3.51 0.80 -15.73
C THR A 65 -4.26 1.15 -14.46
N VAL A 66 -4.33 0.21 -13.53
CA VAL A 66 -5.14 0.28 -12.32
C VAL A 66 -4.24 0.23 -11.08
N ASP A 67 -4.48 1.19 -10.19
CA ASP A 67 -3.96 1.17 -8.83
C ASP A 67 -5.05 0.69 -7.88
N ALA A 68 -4.81 -0.40 -7.15
CA ALA A 68 -5.74 -0.89 -6.12
C ALA A 68 -5.10 -0.78 -4.74
N ILE A 69 -5.86 -0.33 -3.74
CA ILE A 69 -5.42 -0.26 -2.35
C ILE A 69 -6.50 -0.84 -1.45
N GLY A 70 -6.12 -1.72 -0.52
CA GLY A 70 -7.07 -2.26 0.45
C GLY A 70 -6.45 -3.20 1.48
N THR A 71 -7.32 -3.91 2.20
CA THR A 71 -6.92 -4.79 3.31
C THR A 71 -6.93 -6.27 2.91
N CYS A 72 -5.79 -6.93 3.13
CA CYS A 72 -5.68 -8.39 3.08
C CYS A 72 -5.70 -8.97 4.50
N LYS A 73 -6.60 -9.93 4.76
CA LYS A 73 -6.61 -10.73 6.00
C LYS A 73 -6.35 -12.19 5.68
N LYS A 74 -5.23 -12.72 6.19
CA LYS A 74 -4.84 -14.13 6.05
C LYS A 74 -4.86 -14.64 4.59
N GLY A 75 -4.35 -13.85 3.66
CA GLY A 75 -4.29 -14.23 2.25
C GLY A 75 -5.50 -13.82 1.41
N MET A 76 -6.55 -13.28 2.03
CA MET A 76 -7.84 -12.99 1.38
C MET A 76 -8.16 -11.50 1.37
N LYS A 77 -8.87 -11.03 0.34
CA LYS A 77 -9.45 -9.68 0.26
C LYS A 77 -10.55 -9.56 1.31
N HIS A 78 -10.46 -8.54 2.16
CA HIS A 78 -11.46 -8.33 3.20
C HIS A 78 -11.53 -6.87 3.62
N GLY A 79 -12.74 -6.31 3.71
CA GLY A 79 -12.97 -4.88 3.93
C GLY A 79 -13.01 -4.11 2.61
N ASN A 80 -12.74 -2.81 2.67
CA ASN A 80 -12.87 -1.90 1.53
C ASN A 80 -11.59 -1.84 0.70
N PHE A 81 -11.78 -1.77 -0.61
CA PHE A 81 -10.74 -1.58 -1.63
C PHE A 81 -11.10 -0.38 -2.48
N LYS A 82 -10.10 0.45 -2.78
CA LYS A 82 -10.22 1.59 -3.70
C LYS A 82 -9.46 1.25 -4.97
N PHE A 83 -10.09 1.43 -6.12
CA PHE A 83 -9.50 1.23 -7.44
C PHE A 83 -9.40 2.58 -8.13
N SER A 84 -8.22 2.90 -8.65
CA SER A 84 -7.94 4.18 -9.28
C SER A 84 -7.30 3.98 -10.65
N ILE A 85 -7.57 4.89 -11.57
CA ILE A 85 -6.97 4.94 -12.90
C ILE A 85 -6.47 6.37 -13.11
N ASN A 86 -5.20 6.52 -13.46
CA ASN A 86 -4.55 7.83 -13.60
C ASN A 86 -4.69 8.72 -12.35
N GLY A 87 -4.67 8.12 -11.15
CA GLY A 87 -4.83 8.81 -9.87
C GLY A 87 -6.27 9.16 -9.48
N THR A 88 -7.25 8.90 -10.34
CA THR A 88 -8.68 9.12 -10.04
C THR A 88 -9.32 7.84 -9.53
N VAL A 89 -9.98 7.87 -8.38
CA VAL A 89 -10.74 6.71 -7.87
C VAL A 89 -11.94 6.46 -8.78
N VAL A 90 -12.03 5.27 -9.35
CA VAL A 90 -13.10 4.86 -10.28
C VAL A 90 -14.07 3.87 -9.64
N ALA A 91 -13.63 3.10 -8.64
CA ALA A 91 -14.48 2.17 -7.92
C ALA A 91 -14.09 2.05 -6.44
N LYS A 92 -15.09 1.82 -5.59
CA LYS A 92 -14.93 1.40 -4.19
C LYS A 92 -15.64 0.06 -4.00
N THR A 93 -14.93 -0.96 -3.52
CA THR A 93 -15.47 -2.32 -3.38
C THR A 93 -15.23 -2.88 -1.98
N LYS A 94 -16.28 -3.42 -1.35
CA LYS A 94 -16.19 -4.22 -0.12
C LYS A 94 -16.10 -5.69 -0.46
N TYR A 95 -15.08 -6.33 0.09
CA TYR A 95 -14.89 -7.78 0.03
C TYR A 95 -15.10 -8.43 1.40
N ASN A 96 -15.60 -9.65 1.42
CA ASN A 96 -15.54 -10.54 2.57
C ASN A 96 -14.96 -11.89 2.13
N LYS A 97 -13.70 -12.17 2.52
CA LYS A 97 -13.01 -13.42 2.19
C LYS A 97 -13.01 -13.71 0.67
N ASP A 98 -12.49 -12.76 -0.11
CA ASP A 98 -12.43 -12.78 -1.58
C ASP A 98 -13.79 -12.68 -2.31
N ILE A 99 -14.91 -12.71 -1.58
CA ILE A 99 -16.24 -12.49 -2.16
C ILE A 99 -16.52 -11.00 -2.21
N GLU A 100 -16.83 -10.50 -3.40
CA GLU A 100 -17.31 -9.14 -3.59
C GLU A 100 -18.73 -9.00 -3.00
N ILE A 101 -18.90 -8.08 -2.05
CA ILE A 101 -20.18 -7.84 -1.36
C ILE A 101 -20.92 -6.65 -1.93
N LYS A 102 -20.20 -5.54 -2.15
CA LYS A 102 -20.76 -4.28 -2.65
C LYS A 102 -19.67 -3.54 -3.41
N SER A 103 -19.99 -3.07 -4.61
CA SER A 103 -19.13 -2.21 -5.41
C SER A 103 -19.90 -0.97 -5.82
N VAL A 104 -19.29 0.20 -5.67
CA VAL A 104 -19.84 1.48 -6.11
C VAL A 104 -18.94 2.00 -7.20
N CYS A 105 -19.53 2.29 -8.36
CA CYS A 105 -18.83 2.87 -9.50
C CYS A 105 -18.90 4.38 -9.44
N MET A 106 -17.76 5.08 -9.51
CA MET A 106 -17.76 6.54 -9.37
C MET A 106 -18.34 7.26 -10.59
N LEU A 107 -18.53 6.56 -11.72
CA LEU A 107 -19.29 7.07 -12.87
C LEU A 107 -20.80 7.18 -12.60
N ASP A 108 -21.34 6.35 -11.70
CA ASP A 108 -22.73 6.39 -11.25
C ASP A 108 -22.81 5.95 -9.78
N PRO A 109 -22.47 6.85 -8.84
CA PRO A 109 -22.29 6.48 -7.43
C PRO A 109 -23.61 6.09 -6.72
N LYS A 110 -24.76 6.33 -7.36
CA LYS A 110 -26.08 6.01 -6.79
C LYS A 110 -26.43 4.53 -6.90
N ASN A 111 -25.79 3.81 -7.83
CA ASN A 111 -26.10 2.42 -8.11
C ASN A 111 -24.91 1.53 -7.75
N SER A 112 -25.19 0.45 -7.02
CA SER A 112 -24.20 -0.59 -6.81
C SER A 112 -24.20 -1.54 -8.00
N VAL A 113 -23.01 -1.74 -8.58
CA VAL A 113 -22.77 -2.63 -9.73
C VAL A 113 -21.53 -3.45 -9.42
N SER A 114 -21.31 -4.58 -10.08
CA SER A 114 -20.07 -5.34 -9.86
C SER A 114 -18.83 -4.53 -10.28
N LEU A 115 -17.69 -4.82 -9.64
CA LEU A 115 -16.41 -4.19 -9.98
C LEU A 115 -16.10 -4.41 -11.47
N ALA A 116 -16.26 -5.63 -11.96
CA ALA A 116 -16.01 -5.97 -13.36
C ALA A 116 -16.82 -5.10 -14.33
N PHE A 117 -18.12 -4.89 -14.04
CA PHE A 117 -18.97 -4.01 -14.85
C PHE A 117 -18.52 -2.54 -14.76
N CYS A 118 -18.16 -2.07 -13.56
CA CYS A 118 -17.65 -0.71 -13.39
C CYS A 118 -16.36 -0.48 -14.20
N MET A 119 -15.41 -1.41 -14.15
CA MET A 119 -14.15 -1.32 -14.90
C MET A 119 -14.42 -1.33 -16.42
N GLU A 120 -15.32 -2.19 -16.90
CA GLU A 120 -15.73 -2.21 -18.31
C GLU A 120 -16.31 -0.85 -18.76
N GLN A 121 -17.20 -0.26 -17.96
CA GLN A 121 -17.80 1.04 -18.27
C GLN A 121 -16.78 2.17 -18.20
N THR A 122 -15.81 2.06 -17.28
CA THR A 122 -14.71 3.01 -17.15
C THR A 122 -13.78 2.96 -18.36
N ALA A 123 -13.51 1.77 -18.91
CA ALA A 123 -12.74 1.61 -20.13
C ALA A 123 -13.42 2.24 -21.36
N LYS A 124 -14.75 2.23 -21.40
CA LYS A 124 -15.54 2.84 -22.48
C LYS A 124 -15.76 4.35 -22.32
N SER A 125 -15.52 4.89 -21.13
CA SER A 125 -15.85 6.27 -20.76
C SER A 125 -14.60 7.15 -20.69
N ASN A 126 -14.78 8.47 -20.82
CA ASN A 126 -13.71 9.43 -20.62
C ASN A 126 -13.58 9.75 -19.12
N ILE A 127 -12.57 9.19 -18.46
CA ILE A 127 -12.32 9.24 -16.99
C ILE A 127 -12.23 10.67 -16.45
N ALA A 128 -11.95 11.66 -17.31
CA ALA A 128 -11.87 13.09 -16.98
C ALA A 128 -13.15 13.69 -16.36
N ASN A 129 -14.29 13.00 -16.44
CA ASN A 129 -15.56 13.46 -15.88
C ASN A 129 -15.84 12.94 -14.45
N ILE A 130 -14.94 12.15 -13.87
CA ILE A 130 -15.09 11.67 -12.50
C ILE A 130 -14.53 12.73 -11.57
N GLU A 131 -15.40 13.40 -10.81
CA GLU A 131 -14.96 14.34 -9.78
C GLU A 131 -14.14 13.59 -8.71
N PRO A 132 -13.04 14.17 -8.22
CA PRO A 132 -12.27 13.57 -7.14
C PRO A 132 -13.17 13.43 -5.92
N VAL A 133 -13.50 12.20 -5.56
CA VAL A 133 -14.24 11.93 -4.33
C VAL A 133 -13.24 12.05 -3.18
N ASP A 134 -13.43 13.06 -2.34
CA ASP A 134 -12.64 13.24 -1.12
C ASP A 134 -12.57 11.94 -0.32
N ALA A 135 -11.44 11.72 0.33
CA ALA A 135 -11.11 10.48 1.04
C ALA A 135 -12.03 10.17 2.24
N GLU A 136 -13.06 10.98 2.48
CA GLU A 136 -13.84 11.05 3.71
C GLU A 136 -15.34 10.88 3.44
N ASP A 137 -15.74 9.76 2.85
CA ASP A 137 -17.04 9.21 3.21
C ASP A 137 -17.00 7.69 3.07
N ASP A 138 -16.33 7.05 4.04
CA ASP A 138 -16.41 5.62 4.23
C ASP A 138 -17.61 5.25 5.13
N SER A 139 -18.43 6.23 5.59
CA SER A 139 -19.50 5.99 6.56
C SER A 139 -20.59 5.04 6.06
N ASP A 140 -20.91 5.08 4.76
CA ASP A 140 -21.84 4.16 4.08
C ASP A 140 -21.27 2.75 3.80
N PHE A 141 -20.00 2.51 4.16
CA PHE A 141 -19.33 1.20 4.09
C PHE A 141 -18.98 0.62 5.47
N LEU A 142 -19.24 1.37 6.55
CA LEU A 142 -18.93 0.99 7.93
C LEU A 142 -19.95 0.06 8.59
N ASP A 143 -21.01 -0.35 7.89
CA ASP A 143 -21.96 -1.29 8.48
C ASP A 143 -21.47 -2.76 8.44
N GLU A 144 -21.45 -3.30 9.66
CA GLU A 144 -21.33 -4.68 10.12
C GLU A 144 -19.91 -5.26 10.35
N GLU A 145 -19.63 -5.44 11.65
CA GLU A 145 -18.56 -6.21 12.30
C GLU A 145 -18.43 -7.66 11.80
#